data_AF-A0A2M9HN20-F1
#
_entry.id   AF-A0A2M9HN20-F1
#
_cell.length_a   1.000
_cell.length_b   1.000
_cell.length_c   1.000
_cell.angle_alpha   90.00
_cell.angle_beta   90.00
_cell.angle_gamma   90.00
#
_symmetry.space_group_name_H-M   'P 1'
#
loop_
_entity.id
_entity.type
_entity.pdbx_description
1 polymer ?
#
loop_
_entity_poly.entity_id
_entity_poly.type
_entity_poly.pdbx_seq_one_letter_code
_entity_poly.pdbx_strand_id
1 'polypeptide(L)'
;MIIPSLISPFGLYLMWIFSEQAVPTELLEAARVDGASEFRTFWTISLPLLAPGIVTTALFTIVATWNNYFLPLIMLKDADWYPLTIGLNQWKDQASTAGGQAIQNLVIT
;
A
#
# COMPACT_ATOMS: atom_id res chain seq x y z
N MET A 1 -10.86 -8.66 -4.18
CA MET A 1 -11.73 -8.14 -3.09
C MET A 1 -10.96 -7.07 -2.33
N ILE A 2 -11.18 -5.79 -2.64
CA ILE A 2 -10.35 -4.67 -2.14
C ILE A 2 -10.99 -3.97 -0.92
N ILE A 3 -12.30 -4.12 -0.74
CA ILE A 3 -13.07 -3.35 0.25
C ILE A 3 -12.73 -3.72 1.71
N PRO A 4 -12.56 -5.00 2.09
CA PRO A 4 -12.21 -5.35 3.48
C PRO A 4 -10.75 -5.05 3.86
N SER A 5 -9.83 -4.99 2.89
CA SER A 5 -8.40 -4.76 3.14
C SER A 5 -8.02 -3.28 3.29
N LEU A 6 -8.93 -2.35 2.99
CA LEU A 6 -8.67 -0.91 3.08
C LEU A 6 -8.61 -0.38 4.52
N ILE A 7 -9.22 -1.09 5.47
CA ILE A 7 -9.24 -0.70 6.88
C ILE A 7 -8.33 -1.67 7.63
N SER A 8 -7.03 -1.40 7.61
CA SER A 8 -6.10 -2.09 8.51
C SER A 8 -6.07 -1.36 9.87
N PRO A 9 -5.92 -2.08 11.00
CA PRO A 9 -5.76 -1.47 12.32
C PRO A 9 -4.62 -0.43 12.35
N PHE A 10 -3.56 -0.68 11.58
CA PHE A 10 -2.43 0.23 11.43
C PHE A 10 -2.82 1.55 10.75
N GLY A 11 -3.57 1.49 9.64
CA GLY A 11 -4.03 2.68 8.94
C GLY A 11 -5.00 3.51 9.77
N LEU A 12 -5.89 2.85 10.52
CA LEU A 12 -6.80 3.53 11.45
C LEU A 12 -6.03 4.24 12.57
N TYR A 13 -5.03 3.57 13.16
CA TYR A 13 -4.21 4.12 14.22
C TYR A 13 -3.40 5.34 13.76
N LEU A 14 -2.79 5.27 12.56
CA LEU A 14 -2.10 6.43 12.00
C LEU A 14 -3.04 7.61 11.77
N MET A 15 -4.21 7.36 11.17
CA MET A 15 -5.21 8.41 10.96
C MET A 15 -5.71 9.03 12.27
N TRP A 16 -5.84 8.23 13.34
CA TRP A 16 -6.16 8.74 14.66
C TRP A 16 -5.09 9.73 15.13
N ILE A 17 -3.82 9.33 15.14
CA ILE A 17 -2.72 10.19 15.60
C ILE A 17 -2.69 11.49 14.79
N PHE A 18 -2.81 11.40 13.46
CA PHE A 18 -2.84 12.59 12.62
C PHE A 18 -4.05 13.48 12.92
N SER A 19 -5.21 12.91 13.21
CA SER A 19 -6.38 13.70 13.58
C SER A 19 -6.23 14.42 14.91
N GLU A 20 -5.65 13.75 15.91
CA GLU A 20 -5.41 14.34 17.22
C GLU A 20 -4.37 15.46 17.17
N GLN A 21 -3.34 15.31 16.32
CA GLN A 21 -2.26 16.30 16.20
C GLN A 21 -2.59 17.44 15.23
N ALA A 22 -3.30 17.17 14.13
CA ALA A 22 -3.53 18.16 13.08
C ALA A 22 -4.78 19.02 13.30
N VAL A 23 -5.74 18.56 14.11
CA VAL A 23 -7.01 19.28 14.36
C VAL A 23 -7.10 19.70 15.84
N PRO A 24 -6.54 20.87 16.20
CA PRO A 24 -6.74 21.46 17.52
C PRO A 24 -8.23 21.65 17.83
N THR A 25 -8.63 21.32 19.06
CA THR A 25 -10.02 21.50 19.53
C THR A 25 -10.44 22.96 19.53
N GLU A 26 -9.52 23.88 19.77
CA GLU A 26 -9.72 25.34 19.71
C GLU A 26 -10.17 25.84 18.34
N LEU A 27 -9.70 25.23 17.23
CA LEU A 27 -10.18 25.57 15.88
C LEU A 27 -11.62 25.11 15.65
N LEU A 28 -12.01 23.98 16.24
CA LEU A 28 -13.40 23.48 16.17
C LEU A 28 -14.34 24.36 16.99
N GLU A 29 -13.89 24.84 18.15
CA GLU A 29 -14.64 25.79 18.98
C GLU A 29 -14.79 27.14 18.30
N ALA A 30 -13.72 27.67 17.69
CA ALA A 30 -13.77 28.89 16.90
C ALA A 30 -14.78 28.79 15.74
N ALA A 31 -14.77 27.67 15.00
CA ALA A 31 -15.72 27.43 13.92
C ALA A 31 -17.18 27.41 14.40
N ARG A 32 -17.44 26.90 15.60
CA ARG A 32 -18.77 26.92 16.23
C ARG A 32 -19.19 28.31 16.67
N VAL A 33 -18.27 29.10 17.24
CA VAL A 33 -18.51 30.50 17.60
C VAL A 33 -18.82 31.33 16.35
N ASP A 34 -18.14 31.07 15.23
CA ASP A 34 -18.39 31.68 13.92
C ASP A 34 -19.68 31.18 13.23
N GLY A 35 -20.42 30.26 13.86
CA GLY A 35 -21.68 29.73 13.32
C GLY A 35 -21.53 28.83 12.10
N ALA A 36 -20.33 28.27 11.87
CA ALA A 36 -20.11 27.31 10.79
C ALA A 36 -20.84 25.99 11.09
N SER A 37 -21.50 25.41 10.08
CA SER A 37 -22.09 24.08 10.19
C SER A 37 -21.00 23.01 10.26
N GLU A 38 -21.24 21.92 10.99
CA GLU A 38 -20.22 20.90 11.22
C GLU A 38 -19.73 20.23 9.93
N PHE A 39 -20.60 20.11 8.92
CA PHE A 39 -20.20 19.64 7.60
C PHE A 39 -19.22 20.60 6.90
N ARG A 40 -19.46 21.91 7.02
CA ARG A 40 -18.56 22.93 6.48
C ARG A 40 -17.24 22.94 7.23
N THR A 41 -17.27 22.87 8.56
CA THR A 41 -16.08 22.78 9.42
C THR A 41 -15.21 21.59 9.01
N PHE A 42 -15.81 20.42 8.81
CA PHE A 42 -15.10 19.22 8.38
C PHE A 42 -14.37 19.42 7.04
N TRP A 43 -15.08 19.85 5.99
CA TRP A 43 -14.48 19.99 4.65
C TRP A 43 -13.54 21.17 4.49
N THR A 44 -13.77 22.26 5.23
CA THR A 44 -13.03 23.53 5.07
C THR A 44 -11.84 23.63 6.02
N ILE A 45 -11.91 23.01 7.20
CA ILE A 45 -10.90 23.14 8.25
C ILE A 45 -10.25 21.78 8.49
N SER A 46 -11.01 20.78 8.93
CA SER A 46 -10.44 19.49 9.36
C SER A 46 -9.78 18.72 8.21
N LEU A 47 -10.44 18.63 7.05
CA LEU A 47 -9.96 17.86 5.90
C LEU A 47 -8.62 18.39 5.32
N PRO A 48 -8.43 19.70 5.05
CA PRO A 48 -7.13 20.20 4.59
C PRO A 48 -6.03 20.07 5.63
N LEU A 49 -6.35 20.18 6.93
CA LEU A 49 -5.39 19.92 8.02
C LEU A 49 -4.98 18.43 8.08
N LEU A 50 -5.91 17.52 7.78
CA LEU A 50 -5.69 16.08 7.73
C LEU A 50 -4.99 15.61 6.44
N ALA A 51 -4.96 16.42 5.37
CA ALA A 51 -4.38 16.07 4.08
C ALA A 51 -2.98 15.40 4.16
N PRO A 52 -1.98 15.92 4.91
CA PRO A 52 -0.69 15.25 5.05
C PRO A 52 -0.78 13.87 5.71
N GLY A 53 -1.68 13.68 6.68
CA GLY A 53 -1.92 12.40 7.34
C GLY A 53 -2.59 11.37 6.41
N ILE A 54 -3.53 11.85 5.58
CA ILE A 54 -4.19 11.04 4.55
C ILE A 54 -3.17 10.54 3.53
N VAL A 55 -2.30 11.42 3.03
CA VAL A 55 -1.25 11.05 2.05
C VAL A 55 -0.32 9.99 2.62
N THR A 56 0.11 10.15 3.87
CA THR A 56 1.00 9.20 4.54
C THR A 56 0.34 7.83 4.71
N THR A 57 -0.90 7.81 5.19
CA THR A 57 -1.66 6.57 5.39
C THR A 57 -1.96 5.88 4.06
N ALA A 58 -2.30 6.64 3.02
CA ALA A 58 -2.52 6.13 1.67
C ALA A 58 -1.25 5.48 1.11
N LEU A 59 -0.08 6.11 1.28
CA LEU A 59 1.19 5.57 0.83
C LEU A 59 1.50 4.23 1.51
N PHE A 60 1.36 4.15 2.84
CA PHE A 60 1.57 2.89 3.55
C PHE A 60 0.58 1.80 3.11
N THR A 61 -0.68 2.17 2.88
CA THR A 61 -1.71 1.23 2.41
C THR A 61 -1.41 0.72 1.00
N ILE A 62 -0.93 1.59 0.11
CA ILE A 62 -0.50 1.22 -1.25
C ILE A 62 0.70 0.27 -1.19
N VAL A 63 1.71 0.60 -0.40
CA VAL A 63 2.90 -0.26 -0.22
C VAL A 63 2.49 -1.62 0.36
N ALA A 64 1.62 -1.65 1.37
CA ALA A 64 1.15 -2.90 1.97
C ALA A 64 0.33 -3.75 0.99
N THR A 65 -0.51 -3.12 0.17
CA THR A 65 -1.31 -3.78 -0.86
C THR A 65 -0.43 -4.33 -1.98
N TRP A 66 0.57 -3.55 -2.41
CA TRP A 66 1.55 -3.97 -3.40
C TRP A 66 2.36 -5.15 -2.88
N ASN A 67 2.82 -5.14 -1.63
CA ASN A 67 3.56 -6.28 -1.06
C ASN A 67 2.71 -7.55 -0.88
N ASN A 68 1.37 -7.47 -0.94
CA ASN A 68 0.46 -8.60 -0.82
C ASN A 68 0.35 -9.44 -2.12
N TYR A 69 1.50 -9.71 -2.76
CA TYR A 69 1.63 -10.54 -3.97
C TYR A 69 1.32 -12.03 -3.77
N PHE A 70 1.13 -12.47 -2.52
CA PHE A 70 0.92 -13.88 -2.20
C PHE A 70 -0.45 -14.42 -2.67
N LEU A 71 -1.48 -13.57 -2.70
CA LEU A 71 -2.83 -13.95 -3.09
C LEU A 71 -3.01 -14.20 -4.60
N PRO A 72 -2.47 -13.37 -5.52
CA PRO A 72 -2.52 -13.67 -6.95
C PRO A 72 -1.65 -14.87 -7.35
N LEU A 73 -0.56 -15.18 -6.63
CA LEU A 73 0.27 -16.37 -6.92
C LEU A 73 -0.48 -17.70 -6.73
N ILE A 74 -1.49 -17.75 -5.85
CA ILE A 74 -2.34 -18.95 -5.66
C ILE A 74 -3.55 -18.94 -6.60
N MET A 75 -4.01 -17.75 -7.03
CA MET A 75 -5.23 -17.60 -7.82
C MET A 75 -5.02 -17.56 -9.35
N LEU A 76 -3.85 -17.09 -9.84
CA LEU A 76 -3.56 -17.00 -11.27
C LEU A 76 -2.74 -18.20 -11.74
N LYS A 77 -3.40 -19.09 -12.48
CA LYS A 77 -2.80 -20.21 -13.22
C LYS A 77 -2.42 -19.81 -14.66
N ASP A 78 -2.53 -18.54 -15.03
CA ASP A 78 -2.26 -18.02 -16.38
C ASP A 78 -1.09 -17.03 -16.41
N ALA A 79 -0.18 -17.27 -17.36
CA ALA A 79 1.20 -16.81 -17.38
C ALA A 79 1.44 -15.39 -17.95
N ASP A 80 0.39 -14.61 -18.25
CA ASP A 80 0.54 -13.36 -19.02
C ASP A 80 0.60 -12.06 -18.19
N TRP A 81 0.42 -12.14 -16.85
CA TRP A 81 0.41 -10.96 -15.97
C TRP A 81 1.54 -10.96 -14.93
N TYR A 82 2.67 -11.61 -15.21
CA TYR A 82 3.80 -11.60 -14.30
C TYR A 82 4.48 -10.22 -14.24
N PRO A 83 4.59 -9.56 -13.07
CA PRO A 83 5.48 -8.41 -12.91
C PRO A 83 6.94 -8.80 -13.23
N LEU A 84 7.70 -7.88 -13.83
CA LEU A 84 9.10 -8.06 -14.29
C LEU A 84 10.03 -8.73 -13.26
N THR A 85 9.73 -8.59 -11.97
CA THR A 85 10.46 -9.21 -10.86
C THR A 85 10.32 -10.73 -10.77
N ILE A 86 9.20 -11.30 -11.25
CA ILE A 86 8.99 -12.75 -11.29
C ILE A 86 9.72 -13.37 -12.49
N GLY A 87 9.71 -12.70 -13.65
CA GLY A 87 10.50 -13.12 -14.82
C GLY A 87 12.00 -13.14 -14.54
N LEU A 88 12.52 -12.14 -13.80
CA LEU A 88 13.94 -12.08 -13.45
C LEU A 88 14.34 -13.15 -12.40
N ASN A 89 13.47 -13.45 -11.44
CA ASN A 89 13.73 -14.53 -10.48
C ASN A 89 13.57 -15.93 -11.10
N GLN A 90 12.64 -16.15 -12.02
CA GLN A 90 12.57 -17.40 -12.79
C GLN A 90 13.82 -17.62 -13.65
N TRP A 91 14.35 -16.56 -14.27
CA TRP A 91 15.62 -16.65 -15.00
C TRP A 91 16.80 -16.95 -14.07
N LYS A 92 16.83 -16.33 -12.87
CA LYS A 92 17.84 -16.62 -11.84
C LYS A 92 17.72 -18.06 -11.30
N ASP A 93 16.50 -18.58 -11.14
CA ASP A 93 16.25 -19.93 -10.65
C ASP A 93 16.49 -20.98 -11.76
N GLN A 94 16.25 -20.67 -13.04
CA GLN A 94 16.75 -21.47 -14.17
C GLN A 94 18.28 -21.47 -14.23
N ALA A 95 18.92 -20.33 -13.97
CA ALA A 95 20.38 -20.23 -13.88
C ALA A 95 20.94 -20.98 -12.65
N SER A 96 20.19 -21.04 -11.54
CA SER A 96 20.59 -21.75 -10.32
C SER A 96 20.27 -23.25 -10.37
N THR A 97 19.24 -23.66 -11.12
CA THR A 97 18.90 -25.07 -11.38
C THR A 97 19.79 -25.67 -12.48
N ALA A 98 20.40 -24.82 -13.31
CA ALA A 98 21.52 -25.18 -14.20
C ALA A 98 22.87 -25.37 -13.45
N GLY A 99 22.84 -25.48 -12.12
CA GLY A 99 24.00 -25.83 -11.27
C GLY A 99 23.95 -27.25 -10.68
N GLY A 100 23.00 -28.09 -11.12
CA GLY A 100 22.76 -29.41 -10.55
C GLY A 100 23.28 -30.63 -11.31
N GLN A 101 23.64 -30.52 -12.61
CA GLN A 101 24.47 -31.50 -13.33
C GLN A 101 25.16 -30.83 -14.52
N ALA A 102 26.47 -31.07 -14.60
CA ALA A 102 27.37 -30.50 -15.60
C ALA A 102 26.95 -30.90 -17.03
N ILE A 103 26.59 -29.90 -17.85
CA ILE A 103 26.52 -30.04 -19.31
C ILE A 103 27.97 -30.02 -19.86
N GLN A 104 28.77 -31.01 -19.47
CA GLN A 104 30.16 -31.18 -19.94
C GLN A 104 30.26 -31.99 -21.25
N ASN A 105 29.15 -32.44 -21.84
CA ASN A 105 29.19 -33.37 -22.97
C ASN A 105 28.90 -32.77 -24.36
N LEU A 106 29.22 -31.49 -24.61
CA LEU A 106 29.07 -30.89 -25.95
C LEU A 106 30.38 -30.36 -26.56
N VAL A 107 31.55 -30.65 -25.97
CA VAL A 107 32.85 -30.25 -26.54
C VAL A 107 33.79 -31.46 -26.64
N ILE A 108 33.39 -32.47 -27.42
CA ILE A 108 34.31 -33.37 -28.13
C ILE A 108 33.59 -33.99 -29.34
N THR A 109 33.59 -33.24 -30.44
CA THR A 109 33.75 -33.71 -31.83
C THR A 109 34.23 -32.52 -32.64
#